data_AF-A0A7G3ZCS5-F1
#
_entry.id   AF-A0A7G3ZCS5-F1
#
_cell.length_a   1.000
_cell.length_b   1.000
_cell.length_c   1.000
_cell.angle_alpha   90.00
_cell.angle_beta   90.00
_cell.angle_gamma   90.00
#
_symmetry.space_group_name_H-M   'P 1'
#
loop_
_entity.id
_entity.type
_entity.pdbx_description
1 polymer ?
#
loop_
_entity_poly.entity_id
_entity_poly.type
_entity_poly.pdbx_seq_one_letter_code
_entity_poly.pdbx_strand_id
1 'polypeptide(L)'
;MSQGNSIARALTITGVLAAVSLTGYALYFDHKRRNNPEFRKQLRQKVKKQAELQRKEQEEAKQVKLQNVREFLTQELVTDPIPSDPSQRETTFTTNVELGERLSMAPGKELESASKFYKALSVYPNPADLLGIYQRSVPEAVYEYIVMMIAILPPANISTFLSGAKDQVAAQQAESAAMAEANEIDE
;
A
#
# COMPACT_ATOMS: atom_id res chain seq x y z
N MET A 1 14.08 54.67 -55.21
CA MET A 1 14.21 53.44 -54.38
C MET A 1 13.58 53.57 -52.98
N SER A 2 12.43 54.25 -52.81
CA SER A 2 11.83 54.51 -51.48
C SER A 2 10.66 53.57 -51.10
N GLN A 3 10.02 52.94 -52.09
CA GLN A 3 8.79 52.14 -51.92
C GLN A 3 8.98 50.79 -51.18
N GLY A 4 10.18 50.19 -51.22
CA GLY A 4 10.44 48.92 -50.53
C GLY A 4 10.48 49.04 -49.00
N ASN A 5 10.90 50.21 -48.49
CA ASN A 5 10.98 50.46 -47.06
C ASN A 5 9.60 50.70 -46.42
N SER A 6 8.64 51.27 -47.16
CA SER A 6 7.29 51.52 -46.64
C SER A 6 6.46 50.24 -46.54
N ILE A 7 6.57 49.32 -47.50
CA ILE A 7 5.89 48.02 -47.45
C ILE A 7 6.46 47.13 -46.35
N ALA A 8 7.79 47.07 -46.22
CA ALA A 8 8.44 46.33 -45.13
C ALA A 8 8.03 46.88 -43.75
N ARG A 9 7.95 48.21 -43.60
CA ARG A 9 7.45 48.86 -42.38
C ARG A 9 5.97 48.58 -42.11
N ALA A 10 5.13 48.56 -43.15
CA ALA A 10 3.72 48.22 -43.00
C ALA A 10 3.55 46.77 -42.52
N LEU A 11 4.28 45.82 -43.10
CA LEU A 11 4.24 44.42 -42.70
C LEU A 11 4.75 44.19 -41.28
N THR A 12 5.83 44.86 -40.85
CA THR A 12 6.31 44.75 -39.46
C THR A 12 5.32 45.34 -38.47
N ILE A 13 4.72 46.48 -38.78
CA ILE A 13 3.69 47.11 -37.93
C ILE A 13 2.46 46.19 -37.80
N THR A 14 1.97 45.62 -38.89
CA THR A 14 0.83 44.68 -38.86
C THR A 14 1.18 43.40 -38.11
N GLY A 15 2.38 42.85 -38.31
CA GLY A 15 2.84 41.64 -37.61
C GLY A 15 2.96 41.85 -36.10
N VAL A 16 3.54 42.98 -35.67
CA VAL A 16 3.63 43.35 -34.24
C VAL A 16 2.23 43.55 -33.66
N LEU A 17 1.35 44.26 -34.36
CA LEU A 17 -0.02 44.50 -33.89
C LEU A 17 -0.80 43.18 -33.74
N ALA A 18 -0.68 42.27 -34.71
CA ALA A 18 -1.30 40.96 -34.64
C ALA A 18 -0.78 40.13 -33.45
N ALA A 19 0.54 40.11 -33.23
CA ALA A 19 1.15 39.40 -32.11
C ALA A 19 0.69 39.94 -30.74
N VAL A 20 0.65 41.28 -30.59
CA VAL A 20 0.16 41.93 -29.36
C VAL A 20 -1.32 41.64 -29.14
N SER A 21 -2.13 41.67 -30.20
CA SER A 21 -3.57 41.39 -30.14
C SER A 21 -3.84 39.96 -29.67
N LEU A 22 -3.14 38.97 -30.25
CA LEU A 22 -3.27 37.57 -29.87
C LEU A 22 -2.81 37.32 -28.44
N THR A 23 -1.69 37.93 -28.04
CA THR A 23 -1.15 37.80 -26.69
C THR A 23 -2.11 38.41 -25.66
N GLY A 24 -2.63 39.61 -25.93
CA GLY A 24 -3.63 40.27 -25.09
C GLY A 24 -4.91 39.45 -24.97
N TYR A 25 -5.39 38.85 -26.06
CA TYR A 25 -6.55 37.96 -26.03
C TYR A 25 -6.28 36.68 -25.23
N ALA A 26 -5.11 36.06 -25.38
CA ALA A 26 -4.75 34.87 -24.63
C ALA A 26 -4.71 35.14 -23.11
N LEU A 27 -4.13 36.28 -22.69
CA LEU A 27 -4.11 36.71 -21.30
C LEU A 27 -5.52 36.99 -20.77
N TYR A 28 -6.34 37.73 -21.53
CA TYR A 28 -7.73 37.99 -21.17
C TYR A 28 -8.55 36.70 -21.05
N PHE A 29 -8.39 35.78 -22.01
CA PHE A 29 -9.10 34.51 -22.04
C PHE A 29 -8.71 33.62 -20.87
N ASP A 30 -7.42 33.51 -20.53
CA ASP A 30 -6.97 32.74 -19.37
C ASP A 30 -7.48 33.37 -18.07
N HIS A 31 -7.44 34.70 -17.93
CA HIS A 31 -8.01 35.41 -16.78
C HIS A 31 -9.53 35.16 -16.64
N LYS A 32 -10.29 35.31 -17.73
CA LYS A 32 -11.74 35.05 -17.76
C LYS A 32 -12.07 33.60 -17.41
N ARG A 33 -11.28 32.64 -17.91
CA ARG A 33 -11.45 31.21 -17.62
C ARG A 33 -11.16 30.90 -16.15
N ARG A 34 -10.07 31.42 -15.58
CA ARG A 34 -9.67 31.16 -14.18
C ARG A 34 -10.59 31.82 -13.16
N ASN A 35 -11.18 32.98 -13.49
CA ASN A 35 -12.12 33.69 -12.62
C ASN A 35 -13.57 33.21 -12.76
N ASN A 36 -13.87 32.31 -13.69
CA ASN A 36 -15.21 31.74 -13.81
C ASN A 36 -15.48 30.72 -12.67
N PRO A 37 -16.50 30.93 -11.83
CA PRO A 37 -16.82 30.02 -10.72
C PRO A 37 -17.18 28.60 -11.18
N GLU A 38 -17.87 28.46 -12.32
CA GLU A 38 -18.24 27.16 -12.89
C GLU A 38 -17.02 26.36 -13.32
N PHE A 39 -16.00 27.01 -13.91
CA PHE A 39 -14.75 26.33 -14.29
C PHE A 39 -14.02 25.77 -13.06
N ARG A 40 -13.94 26.55 -11.98
CA ARG A 40 -13.33 26.12 -10.72
C ARG A 40 -14.09 24.94 -10.10
N LYS A 41 -15.43 24.99 -10.14
CA LYS A 41 -16.30 23.90 -9.67
C LYS A 41 -16.09 22.62 -10.46
N GLN A 42 -16.08 22.70 -11.80
CA GLN A 42 -15.82 21.56 -12.68
C GLN A 42 -14.42 20.98 -12.46
N LEU A 43 -13.40 21.84 -12.28
CA LEU A 43 -12.04 21.37 -12.01
C LEU A 43 -11.96 20.60 -10.69
N ARG A 44 -12.56 21.13 -9.61
CA ARG A 44 -12.66 20.43 -8.32
C ARG A 44 -13.37 19.08 -8.46
N GLN A 45 -14.46 19.03 -9.22
CA GLN A 45 -15.17 17.78 -9.48
C GLN A 45 -14.31 16.77 -10.26
N LYS A 46 -13.57 17.22 -11.29
CA LYS A 46 -12.67 16.35 -12.07
C LYS A 46 -11.54 15.78 -11.20
N VAL A 47 -10.88 16.64 -10.41
CA VAL A 47 -9.83 16.21 -9.47
C VAL A 47 -10.38 15.21 -8.45
N LYS A 48 -11.56 15.49 -7.87
CA LYS A 48 -12.21 14.56 -6.93
C LYS A 48 -12.53 13.23 -7.59
N LYS A 49 -13.09 13.23 -8.80
CA LYS A 49 -13.38 12.01 -9.56
C LYS A 49 -12.12 11.21 -9.88
N GLN A 50 -11.03 11.87 -10.30
CA GLN A 50 -9.76 11.20 -10.57
C GLN A 50 -9.16 10.58 -9.29
N ALA A 51 -9.20 11.31 -8.17
CA ALA A 51 -8.75 10.77 -6.89
C ALA A 51 -9.61 9.59 -6.43
N GLU A 52 -10.93 9.63 -6.65
CA GLU A 52 -11.83 8.51 -6.35
C GLU A 52 -11.55 7.29 -7.24
N LEU A 53 -11.33 7.50 -8.55
CA LEU A 53 -10.96 6.42 -9.47
C LEU A 53 -9.63 5.78 -9.09
N GLN A 54 -8.59 6.57 -8.80
CA GLN A 54 -7.30 6.06 -8.35
C GLN A 54 -7.40 5.27 -7.05
N ARG A 55 -8.25 5.72 -6.10
CA ARG A 55 -8.51 4.96 -4.87
C ARG A 55 -9.19 3.62 -5.15
N LYS A 56 -10.21 3.62 -6.01
CA LYS A 56 -10.90 2.39 -6.42
C LYS A 56 -9.95 1.42 -7.11
N GLU A 57 -9.14 1.89 -8.05
CA GLU A 57 -8.12 1.06 -8.73
C GLU A 57 -7.10 0.47 -7.73
N GLN A 58 -6.66 1.25 -6.74
CA GLN A 58 -5.76 0.77 -5.69
C GLN A 58 -6.43 -0.26 -4.77
N GLU A 59 -7.70 -0.05 -4.40
CA GLU A 59 -8.48 -0.99 -3.60
C GLU A 59 -8.72 -2.30 -4.35
N GLU A 60 -9.09 -2.23 -5.63
CA GLU A 60 -9.24 -3.39 -6.51
C GLU A 60 -7.93 -4.15 -6.66
N ALA A 61 -6.81 -3.46 -6.92
CA ALA A 61 -5.49 -4.10 -7.02
C ALA A 61 -5.10 -4.81 -5.72
N LYS A 62 -5.39 -4.20 -4.55
CA LYS A 62 -5.17 -4.84 -3.25
C LYS A 62 -6.04 -6.08 -3.07
N GLN A 63 -7.32 -6.00 -3.44
CA GLN A 63 -8.24 -7.15 -3.36
C GLN A 63 -7.77 -8.31 -4.25
N VAL A 64 -7.36 -8.03 -5.48
CA VAL A 64 -6.80 -9.03 -6.39
C VAL A 64 -5.52 -9.65 -5.81
N LYS A 65 -4.60 -8.84 -5.27
CA LYS A 65 -3.38 -9.35 -4.61
C LYS A 65 -3.72 -10.29 -3.46
N LEU A 66 -4.68 -9.92 -2.59
CA LEU A 66 -5.12 -10.74 -1.47
C LEU A 66 -5.80 -12.04 -1.92
N GLN A 67 -6.63 -12.00 -2.97
CA GLN A 67 -7.26 -13.19 -3.53
C GLN A 67 -6.21 -14.16 -4.07
N ASN A 68 -5.23 -13.67 -4.84
CA ASN A 68 -4.14 -14.50 -5.36
C ASN A 68 -3.33 -15.17 -4.25
N VAL A 69 -2.99 -14.42 -3.19
CA VAL A 69 -2.26 -14.97 -2.03
C VAL A 69 -3.11 -16.02 -1.32
N ARG A 70 -4.42 -15.78 -1.15
CA ARG A 70 -5.34 -16.73 -0.51
C ARG A 70 -5.42 -18.03 -1.31
N GLU A 71 -5.66 -17.95 -2.61
CA GLU A 71 -5.75 -19.11 -3.48
C GLU A 71 -4.47 -19.93 -3.44
N PHE A 72 -3.32 -19.28 -3.61
CA PHE A 72 -2.01 -19.92 -3.52
C PHE A 72 -1.79 -20.61 -2.18
N LEU A 73 -2.02 -19.91 -1.06
CA LEU A 73 -1.83 -20.46 0.28
C LEU A 73 -2.73 -21.68 0.52
N THR A 74 -4.00 -21.60 0.12
CA THR A 74 -4.92 -22.73 0.28
C THR A 74 -4.50 -23.95 -0.53
N GLN A 75 -4.04 -23.75 -1.78
CA GLN A 75 -3.55 -24.84 -2.62
C GLN A 75 -2.27 -25.47 -2.07
N GLU A 76 -1.34 -24.64 -1.58
CA GLU A 76 -0.08 -25.10 -0.99
C GLU A 76 -0.34 -25.95 0.26
N LEU A 77 -1.23 -25.50 1.16
CA LEU A 77 -1.55 -26.24 2.39
C LEU A 77 -2.35 -27.52 2.14
N VAL A 78 -3.06 -27.62 1.01
CA VAL A 78 -3.70 -28.88 0.58
C VAL A 78 -2.66 -29.85 0.02
N THR A 79 -1.67 -29.35 -0.73
CA THR A 79 -0.65 -30.17 -1.40
C THR A 79 0.40 -30.68 -0.41
N ASP A 80 0.87 -29.81 0.48
CA ASP A 80 1.89 -30.08 1.48
C ASP A 80 1.39 -29.59 2.85
N PRO A 81 0.56 -30.40 3.54
CA PRO A 81 -0.05 -30.01 4.81
C PRO A 81 1.00 -29.86 5.91
N ILE A 82 0.75 -28.93 6.83
CA ILE A 82 1.60 -28.76 8.01
C ILE A 82 1.42 -29.97 8.94
N PRO A 83 2.49 -30.69 9.30
CA PRO A 83 2.38 -31.83 10.22
C PRO A 83 1.82 -31.42 11.58
N SER A 84 0.84 -32.16 12.08
CA SER A 84 0.28 -31.96 13.42
C SER A 84 1.13 -32.59 14.53
N ASP A 85 2.04 -33.49 14.17
CA ASP A 85 2.89 -34.22 15.10
C ASP A 85 3.98 -33.30 15.69
N PRO A 86 4.05 -33.15 17.03
CA PRO A 86 5.13 -32.44 17.69
C PRO A 86 6.55 -32.88 17.30
N SER A 87 6.75 -34.17 17.01
CA SER A 87 8.07 -34.73 16.70
C SER A 87 8.66 -34.18 15.38
N GLN A 88 7.80 -33.76 14.45
CA GLN A 88 8.20 -33.29 13.12
C GLN A 88 8.36 -31.77 13.03
N ARG A 89 8.06 -31.02 14.11
CA ARG A 89 8.09 -29.56 14.09
C ARG A 89 9.47 -29.01 13.75
N GLU A 90 10.52 -29.57 14.36
CA GLU A 90 11.90 -29.11 14.13
C GLU A 90 12.33 -29.34 12.69
N THR A 91 12.10 -30.54 12.15
CA THR A 91 12.41 -30.84 10.75
C THR A 91 11.60 -29.98 9.79
N THR A 92 10.31 -29.78 10.07
CA THR A 92 9.44 -28.91 9.27
C THR A 92 9.93 -27.47 9.29
N PHE A 93 10.29 -26.95 10.45
CA PHE A 93 10.84 -25.61 10.61
C PHE A 93 12.11 -25.44 9.78
N THR A 94 13.12 -26.28 10.02
CA THR A 94 14.42 -26.16 9.36
C THR A 94 14.30 -26.29 7.84
N THR A 95 13.58 -27.30 7.36
CA THR A 95 13.39 -27.53 5.91
C THR A 95 12.71 -26.33 5.25
N ASN A 96 11.67 -25.77 5.87
CA ASN A 96 10.95 -24.66 5.29
C ASN A 96 11.75 -23.35 5.35
N VAL A 97 12.53 -23.10 6.41
CA VAL A 97 13.42 -21.92 6.47
C VAL A 97 14.48 -21.99 5.38
N GLU A 98 15.13 -23.14 5.21
CA GLU A 98 16.15 -23.34 4.16
C GLU A 98 15.58 -23.16 2.75
N LEU A 99 14.40 -23.73 2.48
CA LEU A 99 13.72 -23.56 1.19
C LEU A 99 13.25 -22.12 0.97
N GLY A 100 12.69 -21.48 2.01
CA GLY A 100 12.26 -20.09 1.97
C GLY A 100 13.41 -19.15 1.66
N GLU A 101 14.57 -19.35 2.29
CA GLU A 101 15.79 -18.57 2.05
C GLU A 101 16.34 -18.80 0.64
N ARG A 102 16.37 -20.05 0.16
CA ARG A 102 16.79 -20.32 -1.22
C ARG A 102 15.89 -19.64 -2.25
N LEU A 103 14.58 -19.67 -2.03
CA LEU A 103 13.60 -19.07 -2.94
C LEU A 103 13.58 -17.54 -2.87
N SER A 104 13.90 -16.95 -1.71
CA SER A 104 13.93 -15.48 -1.55
C SER A 104 15.06 -14.82 -2.37
N MET A 105 16.09 -15.58 -2.73
CA MET A 105 17.18 -15.13 -3.60
C MET A 105 16.78 -15.10 -5.09
N ALA A 106 15.71 -15.78 -5.48
CA ALA A 106 15.28 -15.89 -6.87
C ALA A 106 14.17 -14.86 -7.19
N PRO A 107 14.35 -14.01 -8.23
CA PRO A 107 13.31 -13.06 -8.64
C PRO A 107 12.02 -13.77 -9.07
N GLY A 108 10.86 -13.24 -8.65
CA GLY A 108 9.55 -13.79 -9.02
C GLY A 108 9.11 -15.00 -8.20
N LYS A 109 9.89 -15.39 -7.19
CA LYS A 109 9.59 -16.51 -6.26
C LYS A 109 9.20 -16.04 -4.86
N GLU A 110 8.84 -14.77 -4.71
CA GLU A 110 8.59 -14.15 -3.41
C GLU A 110 7.39 -14.78 -2.70
N LEU A 111 6.33 -15.09 -3.45
CA LEU A 111 5.12 -15.73 -2.92
C LEU A 111 5.38 -17.16 -2.45
N GLU A 112 6.19 -17.92 -3.20
CA GLU A 112 6.58 -19.29 -2.87
C GLU A 112 7.54 -19.31 -1.67
N SER A 113 8.48 -18.36 -1.61
CA SER A 113 9.36 -18.17 -0.46
C SER A 113 8.55 -17.87 0.81
N ALA A 114 7.57 -16.96 0.72
CA ALA A 114 6.73 -16.56 1.82
C ALA A 114 5.90 -17.72 2.38
N SER A 115 5.40 -18.65 1.55
CA SER A 115 4.66 -19.80 2.06
C SER A 115 5.52 -20.74 2.88
N LYS A 116 6.80 -20.91 2.52
CA LYS A 116 7.74 -21.70 3.33
C LYS A 116 7.98 -21.02 4.69
N PHE A 117 8.24 -19.72 4.71
CA PHE A 117 8.37 -18.99 5.97
C PHE A 117 7.09 -19.01 6.82
N TYR A 118 5.91 -18.93 6.21
CA TYR A 118 4.63 -19.08 6.89
C TYR A 118 4.50 -20.46 7.56
N LYS A 119 4.87 -21.54 6.86
CA LYS A 119 4.87 -22.90 7.42
C LYS A 119 5.85 -23.03 8.58
N ALA A 120 7.07 -22.50 8.45
CA ALA A 120 8.05 -22.48 9.54
C ALA A 120 7.52 -21.73 10.76
N LEU A 121 6.89 -20.57 10.56
CA LEU A 121 6.29 -19.77 11.61
C LEU A 121 5.18 -20.52 12.35
N SER A 122 4.37 -21.33 11.64
CA SER A 122 3.26 -22.08 12.22
C SER A 122 3.66 -23.19 13.21
N VAL A 123 4.89 -23.71 13.10
CA VAL A 123 5.41 -24.79 13.97
C VAL A 123 6.37 -24.25 15.05
N TYR A 124 6.73 -22.97 14.98
CA TYR A 124 7.68 -22.36 15.89
C TYR A 124 7.03 -21.98 17.25
N PRO A 125 7.67 -22.24 18.40
CA PRO A 125 7.06 -22.05 19.71
C PRO A 125 6.82 -20.56 20.05
N ASN A 126 7.70 -19.65 19.64
CA ASN A 126 7.54 -18.21 19.87
C ASN A 126 7.47 -17.41 18.55
N PRO A 127 6.30 -17.38 17.88
CA PRO A 127 6.21 -16.81 16.54
C PRO A 127 6.45 -15.29 16.50
N ALA A 128 6.28 -14.57 17.62
CA ALA A 128 6.54 -13.13 17.67
C ALA A 128 8.03 -12.80 17.47
N ASP A 129 8.91 -13.53 18.18
CA ASP A 129 10.36 -13.37 18.04
C ASP A 129 10.82 -13.70 16.61
N LEU A 130 10.31 -14.81 16.07
CA LEU A 130 10.67 -15.25 14.73
C LEU A 130 10.19 -14.27 13.64
N LEU A 131 8.97 -13.73 13.78
CA LEU A 131 8.47 -12.70 12.87
C LEU A 131 9.34 -11.44 12.93
N GLY A 132 9.79 -11.04 14.12
CA GLY A 132 10.74 -9.94 14.30
C GLY A 132 12.13 -10.20 13.71
N ILE A 133 12.56 -11.46 13.59
CA ILE A 133 13.77 -11.84 12.85
C ILE A 133 13.51 -11.70 11.34
N TYR A 134 12.41 -12.26 10.83
CA TYR A 134 12.06 -12.17 9.41
C TYR A 134 11.95 -10.73 8.92
N GLN A 135 11.36 -9.83 9.71
CA GLN A 135 11.29 -8.40 9.37
C GLN A 135 12.66 -7.78 9.07
N ARG A 136 13.74 -8.30 9.67
CA ARG A 136 15.10 -7.78 9.54
C ARG A 136 15.96 -8.55 8.54
N SER A 137 15.69 -9.84 8.34
CA SER A 137 16.56 -10.73 7.55
C SER A 137 16.02 -11.10 6.17
N VAL A 138 14.71 -10.98 5.95
CA VAL A 138 14.05 -11.38 4.70
C VAL A 138 13.77 -10.14 3.84
N PRO A 139 13.86 -10.22 2.49
CA PRO A 139 13.49 -9.12 1.61
C PRO A 139 12.06 -8.60 1.87
N GLU A 140 11.86 -7.28 1.79
CA GLU A 140 10.58 -6.62 2.10
C GLU A 140 9.40 -7.24 1.33
N ALA A 141 9.58 -7.51 0.04
CA ALA A 141 8.54 -8.12 -0.80
C ALA A 141 8.08 -9.50 -0.31
N VAL A 142 8.99 -10.31 0.24
CA VAL A 142 8.65 -11.63 0.80
C VAL A 142 7.98 -11.45 2.17
N TYR A 143 8.50 -10.53 3.00
CA TYR A 143 7.92 -10.23 4.31
C TYR A 143 6.48 -9.73 4.20
N GLU A 144 6.18 -8.87 3.22
CA GLU A 144 4.81 -8.44 2.93
C GLU A 144 3.88 -9.64 2.68
N TYR A 145 4.31 -10.62 1.88
CA TYR A 145 3.52 -11.83 1.62
C TYR A 145 3.34 -12.69 2.86
N ILE A 146 4.35 -12.82 3.72
CA ILE A 146 4.22 -13.52 5.01
C ILE A 146 3.11 -12.87 5.85
N VAL A 147 3.13 -11.54 5.99
CA VAL A 147 2.12 -10.80 6.75
C VAL A 147 0.73 -10.95 6.13
N MET A 148 0.62 -10.88 4.80
CA MET A 148 -0.65 -11.12 4.10
C MET A 148 -1.18 -12.55 4.35
N MET A 149 -0.33 -13.57 4.30
CA MET A 149 -0.73 -14.96 4.59
C MET A 149 -1.24 -15.12 6.03
N ILE A 150 -0.56 -14.52 7.01
CA ILE A 150 -1.00 -14.51 8.42
C ILE A 150 -2.36 -13.81 8.56
N ALA A 151 -2.57 -12.69 7.87
CA ALA A 151 -3.84 -11.98 7.90
C ALA A 151 -4.99 -12.79 7.26
N ILE A 152 -4.70 -13.57 6.23
CA ILE A 152 -5.67 -14.43 5.52
C ILE A 152 -6.01 -15.67 6.36
N LEU A 153 -5.00 -16.34 6.91
CA LEU A 153 -5.12 -17.54 7.71
C LEU A 153 -4.13 -17.46 8.88
N PRO A 154 -4.55 -16.98 10.06
CA PRO A 154 -3.67 -16.91 11.22
C PRO A 154 -3.28 -18.33 11.71
N PRO A 155 -1.99 -18.65 11.84
CA PRO A 155 -1.54 -19.86 12.51
C PRO A 155 -2.00 -19.91 13.97
N ALA A 156 -2.28 -21.11 14.49
CA ALA A 156 -2.84 -21.30 15.84
C ALA A 156 -1.94 -20.73 16.96
N ASN A 157 -0.62 -20.80 16.80
CA ASN A 157 0.35 -20.23 17.73
C ASN A 157 0.41 -18.70 17.67
N ILE A 158 0.03 -18.09 16.54
CA ILE A 158 -0.03 -16.62 16.38
C ILE A 158 -1.36 -16.08 16.89
N SER A 159 -2.47 -16.79 16.68
CA SER A 159 -3.78 -16.35 17.18
C SER A 159 -3.78 -16.16 18.70
N THR A 160 -3.10 -17.04 19.44
CA THR A 160 -2.97 -16.96 20.91
C THR A 160 -2.21 -15.71 21.35
N PHE A 161 -1.16 -15.32 20.62
CA PHE A 161 -0.44 -14.08 20.87
C PHE A 161 -1.29 -12.84 20.55
N LEU A 162 -1.96 -12.84 19.38
CA LEU A 162 -2.80 -11.72 18.96
C LEU A 162 -3.99 -11.50 19.89
N SER A 163 -4.60 -12.57 20.42
CA SER A 163 -5.66 -12.48 21.43
C SER A 163 -5.11 -11.97 22.76
N GLY A 164 -3.97 -12.50 23.24
CA GLY A 164 -3.36 -12.07 24.50
C GLY A 164 -2.93 -10.59 24.48
N ALA A 165 -2.39 -10.10 23.36
CA ALA A 165 -2.06 -8.69 23.19
C ALA A 165 -3.31 -7.79 23.19
N LYS A 166 -4.42 -8.25 22.59
CA LYS A 166 -5.69 -7.53 22.58
C LYS A 166 -6.29 -7.41 23.99
N ASP A 167 -6.19 -8.46 24.79
CA ASP A 167 -6.67 -8.47 26.18
C ASP A 167 -5.83 -7.53 27.07
N GLN A 168 -4.52 -7.46 26.85
CA GLN A 168 -3.64 -6.53 27.57
C GLN A 168 -3.92 -5.05 27.24
N VAL A 169 -4.16 -4.73 25.97
CA VAL A 169 -4.52 -3.36 25.55
C VAL A 169 -5.90 -2.96 26.09
N ALA A 170 -6.86 -3.88 26.09
CA ALA A 170 -8.18 -3.64 26.67
C ALA A 170 -8.12 -3.43 28.20
N ALA A 171 -7.28 -4.21 28.91
CA ALA A 171 -7.05 -4.04 30.34
C ALA A 171 -6.39 -2.70 30.68
N GLN A 172 -5.35 -2.29 29.93
CA GLN A 172 -4.71 -0.98 30.11
C GLN A 172 -5.65 0.18 29.79
N GLN A 173 -6.51 0.06 28.78
CA GLN A 173 -7.51 1.07 28.47
C GLN A 173 -8.58 1.16 29.56
N ALA A 174 -9.06 0.03 30.08
CA ALA A 174 -10.01 0.01 31.19
C ALA A 174 -9.42 0.59 32.49
N GLU A 175 -8.16 0.29 32.80
CA GLU A 175 -7.45 0.83 33.96
C GLU A 175 -7.22 2.34 33.83
N SER A 176 -6.84 2.82 32.63
CA SER A 176 -6.68 4.25 32.36
C SER A 176 -8.01 5.03 32.41
N ALA A 177 -9.11 4.42 31.97
CA ALA A 177 -10.44 5.01 32.03
C ALA A 177 -10.95 5.07 33.48
N ALA A 178 -10.73 4.02 34.27
CA ALA A 178 -11.08 3.99 35.69
C ALA A 178 -10.26 5.00 36.51
N MET A 179 -8.98 5.21 36.19
CA MET A 179 -8.15 6.25 36.81
C MET A 179 -8.59 7.68 36.43
N ALA A 180 -9.09 7.88 35.21
CA ALA A 180 -9.61 9.18 34.79
C ALA A 180 -10.94 9.52 35.49
N GLU A 181 -11.84 8.54 35.60
CA GLU A 181 -13.14 8.71 36.29
C GLU A 181 -12.97 8.93 37.79
N ALA A 182 -11.97 8.31 38.42
CA ALA A 182 -11.66 8.54 39.84
C ALA A 182 -11.10 9.95 40.12
N ASN A 183 -10.45 10.59 39.15
CA ASN A 183 -9.92 11.94 39.28
C ASN A 183 -10.96 13.05 39.02
N GLU A 184 -12.07 12.76 38.32
CA GLU A 184 -13.16 13.73 38.10
C GLU A 184 -14.12 13.85 39.30
N ILE A 185 -14.02 12.96 40.29
CA ILE A 185 -14.92 12.94 41.47
C ILE A 185 -14.38 13.81 42.63
N ASP A 186 -13.12 14.29 42.53
CA ASP A 186 -12.43 15.03 43.61
C ASP A 186 -12.19 16.54 43.28
N GLU A 187 -12.84 17.08 42.23
CA GLU A 187 -13.01 18.53 41.97
C GLU A 187 -14.45 19.00 42.26
#